data_AF-A0A534JYJ0-F1
#
_entry.id   AF-A0A534JYJ0-F1
#
_cell.length_a   1.000
_cell.length_b   1.000
_cell.length_c   1.000
_cell.angle_alpha   90.00
_cell.angle_beta   90.00
_cell.angle_gamma   90.00
#
_symmetry.space_group_name_H-M   'P 1'
#
loop_
_entity.id
_entity.type
_entity.pdbx_description
1 polymer ?
#
loop_
_entity_poly.entity_id
_entity_poly.type
_entity_poly.pdbx_seq_one_letter_code
_entity_poly.pdbx_strand_id
1 'polypeptide(L)'
;MELPDLIAGLTSVKGCLGVETARTASGKEVIFAWFEDKAAVLRWYHSRVHQATMKGAFLGYEPVGPLAHLRDDVGPIMAIASLTLRGSPAEGSGLPISQISIELYAPLPGGLHFGGRFAPDALRVDGMRDYSREVPAVPANR
;
A
#
# COMPACT_ATOMS: atom_id res chain seq x y z
N MET A 1 4.15 6.76 -17.24
CA MET A 1 4.00 6.86 -15.78
C MET A 1 4.64 5.61 -15.24
N GLU A 2 5.71 5.77 -14.47
CA GLU A 2 6.55 4.67 -14.00
C GLU A 2 6.21 4.35 -12.53
N LEU A 3 6.61 3.17 -12.04
CA LEU A 3 6.39 2.78 -10.64
C LEU A 3 6.85 3.83 -9.61
N PRO A 4 7.99 4.55 -9.79
CA PRO A 4 8.39 5.63 -8.91
C PRO A 4 7.37 6.77 -8.78
N ASP A 5 6.63 7.10 -9.84
CA ASP A 5 5.60 8.15 -9.81
C ASP A 5 4.41 7.75 -8.92
N LEU A 6 4.06 6.46 -8.93
CA LEU A 6 2.99 5.91 -8.09
C LEU A 6 3.38 5.95 -6.61
N ILE A 7 4.62 5.58 -6.30
CA ILE A 7 5.18 5.66 -4.95
C ILE A 7 5.19 7.11 -4.46
N ALA A 8 5.69 8.05 -5.28
CA ALA A 8 5.68 9.48 -4.94
C ALA A 8 4.27 10.01 -4.72
N GLY A 9 3.31 9.57 -5.52
CA GLY A 9 1.89 9.88 -5.35
C GLY A 9 1.37 9.43 -3.99
N LEU A 10 1.67 8.19 -3.59
CA LEU A 10 1.27 7.63 -2.30
C LEU A 10 1.91 8.36 -1.11
N THR A 11 3.23 8.54 -1.13
CA THR A 11 3.97 9.16 -0.02
C THR A 11 3.63 10.64 0.18
N SER A 12 3.12 11.33 -0.86
CA SER A 12 2.64 12.72 -0.75
C SER A 12 1.30 12.87 -0.01
N VAL A 13 0.56 11.78 0.20
CA VAL A 13 -0.75 11.83 0.85
C VAL A 13 -0.57 12.04 2.35
N LYS A 14 -1.14 13.12 2.90
CA LYS A 14 -1.21 13.31 4.35
C LYS A 14 -1.87 12.09 5.01
N GLY A 15 -1.19 11.46 5.95
CA GLY A 15 -1.64 10.24 6.62
C GLY A 15 -1.18 8.94 5.96
N CYS A 16 -0.43 8.98 4.87
CA CYS A 16 0.38 7.85 4.41
C CYS A 16 1.59 7.71 5.36
N LEU A 17 1.66 6.58 6.06
CA LEU A 17 2.67 6.27 7.06
C LEU A 17 3.96 5.70 6.47
N GLY A 18 3.88 5.15 5.25
CA GLY A 18 5.01 4.63 4.51
C GLY A 18 4.57 3.78 3.34
N VAL A 19 5.54 3.46 2.48
CA VAL A 19 5.34 2.64 1.29
C VAL A 19 6.52 1.67 1.17
N GLU A 20 6.23 0.42 0.84
CA GLU A 20 7.22 -0.61 0.53
C GLU A 20 6.90 -1.22 -0.84
N THR A 21 7.93 -1.68 -1.55
CA THR A 21 7.74 -2.38 -2.83
C THR A 21 8.42 -3.72 -2.85
N ALA A 22 7.82 -4.68 -3.53
CA ALA A 22 8.40 -6.00 -3.71
C ALA A 22 7.99 -6.58 -5.06
N ARG A 23 8.77 -7.55 -5.54
CA ARG A 23 8.37 -8.42 -6.64
C ARG A 23 8.02 -9.80 -6.09
N THR A 24 6.80 -10.26 -6.36
CA THR A 24 6.37 -11.61 -5.94
C THR A 24 7.09 -12.69 -6.75
N ALA A 25 7.18 -13.90 -6.21
CA ALA A 25 7.67 -15.07 -6.94
C ALA A 25 6.85 -15.36 -8.22
N SER A 26 5.57 -14.98 -8.24
CA SER A 26 4.70 -15.07 -9.42
C SER A 26 4.91 -13.96 -10.46
N GLY A 27 5.92 -13.09 -10.27
CA GLY A 27 6.33 -12.05 -11.21
C GLY A 27 5.56 -10.73 -11.13
N LYS A 28 4.69 -10.53 -10.13
CA LYS A 28 3.96 -9.27 -9.92
C LYS A 28 4.82 -8.26 -9.19
N GLU A 29 4.79 -7.01 -9.65
CA GLU A 29 5.22 -5.85 -8.87
C GLU A 29 4.14 -5.52 -7.85
N VAL A 30 4.52 -5.28 -6.61
CA VAL A 30 3.58 -5.03 -5.51
C VAL A 30 4.02 -3.81 -4.74
N ILE A 31 3.08 -2.92 -4.48
CA ILE A 31 3.22 -1.78 -3.58
C ILE A 31 2.37 -2.06 -2.34
N PHE A 32 2.98 -1.93 -1.17
CA PHE A 32 2.31 -1.89 0.12
C PHE A 32 2.32 -0.45 0.60
N ALA A 33 1.17 0.15 0.87
CA ALA A 33 1.07 1.50 1.40
C ALA A 33 0.23 1.49 2.68
N TRP A 34 0.75 2.07 3.74
CA TRP A 34 0.06 2.14 5.03
C TRP A 34 -0.53 3.52 5.25
N PHE A 35 -1.78 3.56 5.69
CA PHE A 35 -2.54 4.76 5.99
C PHE A 35 -2.97 4.75 7.46
N GLU A 36 -2.92 5.93 8.09
CA GLU A 36 -3.28 6.09 9.51
C GLU A 36 -4.75 5.78 9.78
N ASP A 37 -5.64 6.07 8.82
CA ASP A 37 -7.10 5.93 8.95
C ASP A 37 -7.82 5.86 7.59
N LYS A 38 -9.14 5.64 7.62
CA LYS A 38 -10.02 5.71 6.45
C LYS A 38 -9.92 7.05 5.71
N ALA A 39 -9.79 8.17 6.42
CA ALA A 39 -9.73 9.49 5.81
C ALA A 39 -8.48 9.65 4.94
N ALA A 40 -7.34 9.10 5.35
CA ALA A 40 -6.11 9.07 4.58
C ALA A 40 -6.24 8.22 3.31
N VAL A 41 -6.91 7.07 3.38
CA VAL A 41 -7.24 6.25 2.19
C VAL A 41 -8.13 7.03 1.23
N LEU A 42 -9.16 7.74 1.73
CA LEU A 42 -10.03 8.56 0.89
C LEU A 42 -9.28 9.73 0.24
N ARG A 43 -8.36 10.39 0.97
CA ARG A 43 -7.48 11.43 0.41
C ARG A 43 -6.63 10.88 -0.74
N TRP A 44 -6.06 9.69 -0.57
CA TRP A 44 -5.32 9.02 -1.64
C TRP A 44 -6.22 8.67 -2.83
N TYR A 45 -7.36 8.04 -2.59
CA TYR A 45 -8.31 7.64 -3.64
C TYR A 45 -8.75 8.84 -4.49
N HIS A 46 -9.06 9.97 -3.86
CA HIS A 46 -9.46 11.20 -4.55
C HIS A 46 -8.30 12.06 -5.04
N SER A 47 -7.05 11.65 -4.80
CA SER A 47 -5.88 12.41 -5.25
C SER A 47 -5.81 12.49 -6.78
N ARG A 48 -5.28 13.62 -7.28
CA ARG A 48 -5.08 13.81 -8.72
C ARG A 48 -4.24 12.69 -9.34
N VAL A 49 -3.20 12.24 -8.63
CA VAL A 49 -2.31 11.18 -9.12
C VAL A 49 -3.09 9.88 -9.29
N HIS A 50 -3.77 9.40 -8.23
CA HIS A 50 -4.54 8.16 -8.32
C HIS A 50 -5.62 8.22 -9.40
N GLN A 51 -6.41 9.30 -9.42
CA GLN A 51 -7.49 9.47 -10.40
C GLN A 51 -6.97 9.55 -11.84
N ALA A 52 -5.85 10.22 -12.08
CA ALA A 52 -5.23 10.27 -13.40
C ALA A 52 -4.70 8.90 -13.84
N THR A 53 -4.07 8.15 -12.91
CA THR A 53 -3.60 6.78 -13.17
C THR A 53 -4.77 5.87 -13.56
N MET A 54 -5.84 5.84 -12.77
CA MET A 54 -6.98 4.94 -13.01
C MET A 54 -7.70 5.27 -14.33
N LYS A 55 -7.93 6.56 -14.62
CA LYS A 55 -8.53 7.00 -15.89
C LYS A 55 -7.65 6.71 -17.10
N GLY A 56 -6.33 6.81 -16.96
CA GLY A 56 -5.39 6.47 -18.04
C GLY A 56 -5.24 4.97 -18.28
N ALA A 57 -5.44 4.15 -17.24
CA ALA A 57 -5.34 2.70 -17.32
C ALA A 57 -6.62 2.05 -17.88
N PHE A 58 -7.80 2.57 -17.52
CA PHE A 58 -9.10 1.94 -17.81
C PHE A 58 -10.09 2.93 -18.46
N LEU A 59 -10.38 2.71 -19.74
CA LEU A 59 -11.43 3.45 -20.46
C LEU A 59 -12.79 3.15 -19.82
N GLY A 60 -13.45 4.18 -19.28
CA GLY A 60 -14.74 4.05 -18.59
C GLY A 60 -14.64 3.87 -17.07
N TYR A 61 -13.45 4.06 -16.47
CA TYR A 61 -13.34 4.15 -15.02
C TYR A 61 -14.14 5.34 -14.47
N GLU A 62 -15.21 5.03 -13.75
CA GLU A 62 -15.98 5.97 -12.95
C GLU A 62 -15.63 5.77 -11.46
N PRO A 63 -15.09 6.80 -10.78
CA PRO A 63 -14.73 6.67 -9.38
C PRO A 63 -16.00 6.56 -8.51
N VAL A 64 -16.27 5.37 -7.99
CA VAL A 64 -17.30 5.16 -6.96
C VAL A 64 -16.64 5.24 -5.59
N GLY A 65 -17.18 6.07 -4.70
CA GLY A 65 -16.61 6.31 -3.37
C GLY A 65 -16.30 5.01 -2.62
N PRO A 66 -15.02 4.69 -2.34
CA PRO A 66 -14.68 3.45 -1.67
C PRO A 66 -15.04 3.55 -0.19
N LEU A 67 -15.20 2.39 0.47
CA LEU A 67 -15.39 2.32 1.93
C LEU A 67 -16.67 3.00 2.46
N ALA A 68 -17.67 3.23 1.61
CA ALA A 68 -18.92 3.91 1.98
C ALA A 68 -19.68 3.24 3.15
N HIS A 69 -19.50 1.93 3.33
CA HIS A 69 -20.15 1.14 4.37
C HIS A 69 -19.32 0.95 5.65
N LEU A 70 -18.09 1.48 5.70
CA LEU A 70 -17.24 1.42 6.88
C LEU A 70 -17.45 2.65 7.76
N ARG A 71 -17.27 2.48 9.08
CA ARG A 71 -17.19 3.60 10.02
C ARG A 71 -16.00 4.49 9.72
N ASP A 72 -16.04 5.73 10.20
CA ASP A 72 -14.99 6.73 9.94
C ASP A 72 -13.75 6.56 10.81
N ASP A 73 -13.90 5.92 11.97
CA ASP A 73 -12.81 5.64 12.92
C ASP A 73 -12.10 4.31 12.67
N VAL A 74 -12.29 3.70 11.49
CA VAL A 74 -11.54 2.52 11.09
C VAL A 74 -10.12 2.91 10.72
N GLY A 75 -9.14 2.25 11.33
CA GLY A 75 -7.73 2.43 11.03
C GLY A 75 -6.83 1.70 12.02
N PRO A 76 -5.56 1.46 11.66
CA PRO A 76 -4.94 1.84 10.38
C PRO A 76 -5.29 0.89 9.22
N ILE A 77 -5.01 1.30 7.98
CA ILE A 77 -5.36 0.54 6.77
C ILE A 77 -4.13 0.38 5.88
N MET A 78 -3.88 -0.82 5.38
CA MET A 78 -2.88 -1.11 4.36
C MET A 78 -3.57 -1.29 3.02
N ALA A 79 -3.11 -0.56 2.00
CA ALA A 79 -3.40 -0.84 0.61
C ALA A 79 -2.32 -1.73 0.01
N ILE A 80 -2.72 -2.78 -0.69
CA ILE A 80 -1.84 -3.58 -1.54
C ILE A 80 -2.25 -3.32 -2.99
N ALA A 81 -1.38 -2.69 -3.75
CA ALA A 81 -1.53 -2.59 -5.20
C ALA A 81 -0.60 -3.62 -5.87
N SER A 82 -1.15 -4.58 -6.60
CA SER A 82 -0.36 -5.55 -7.36
C SER A 82 -0.54 -5.35 -8.86
N LEU A 83 0.56 -5.39 -9.60
CA LEU A 83 0.60 -5.15 -11.04
C LEU A 83 1.35 -6.30 -11.74
N THR A 84 0.78 -6.80 -12.83
CA THR A 84 1.51 -7.57 -13.83
C THR A 84 1.75 -6.68 -15.03
N LEU A 85 3.02 -6.47 -15.37
CA LEU A 85 3.42 -5.74 -16.56
C LEU A 85 3.50 -6.67 -17.77
N ARG A 86 3.27 -6.14 -18.97
CA ARG A 86 3.49 -6.80 -20.27
C ARG A 86 4.44 -5.95 -21.12
N GLY A 87 4.94 -6.52 -22.21
CA GLY A 87 5.93 -5.85 -23.07
C GLY A 87 5.42 -4.59 -23.79
N SER A 88 4.10 -4.45 -23.99
CA SER A 88 3.48 -3.31 -24.66
C SER A 88 2.08 -3.00 -24.09
N PRO A 89 1.58 -1.76 -24.18
CA PRO A 89 0.19 -1.43 -23.85
C PRO A 89 -0.83 -2.19 -24.73
N ALA A 90 -2.02 -2.48 -24.20
CA ALA A 90 -3.13 -2.96 -25.04
C ALA A 90 -3.71 -1.81 -25.86
N GLU A 91 -4.41 -2.17 -26.94
CA GLU A 91 -5.35 -1.26 -27.59
C GLU A 91 -6.31 -0.67 -26.55
N GLY A 92 -6.38 0.67 -26.51
CA GLY A 92 -7.23 1.41 -25.58
C GLY A 92 -6.66 1.62 -24.17
N SER A 93 -5.47 1.12 -23.81
CA SER A 93 -4.83 1.42 -22.52
C SER A 93 -3.54 2.20 -22.71
N GLY A 94 -3.34 3.25 -21.91
CA GLY A 94 -2.10 4.05 -21.93
C GLY A 94 -0.93 3.39 -21.19
N LEU A 95 -1.15 2.28 -20.48
CA LEU A 95 -0.14 1.63 -19.64
C LEU A 95 0.07 0.16 -20.02
N PRO A 96 1.31 -0.37 -19.95
CA PRO A 96 1.64 -1.76 -20.26
C PRO A 96 1.27 -2.72 -19.11
N ILE A 97 0.07 -2.56 -18.54
CA ILE A 97 -0.44 -3.38 -17.45
C ILE A 97 -1.37 -4.44 -18.03
N SER A 98 -1.11 -5.72 -17.73
CA SER A 98 -1.99 -6.84 -18.08
C SER A 98 -2.91 -7.26 -16.92
N GLN A 99 -2.53 -6.92 -15.69
CA GLN A 99 -3.33 -7.15 -14.49
C GLN A 99 -3.04 -6.05 -13.46
N ILE A 100 -4.09 -5.53 -12.82
CA ILE A 100 -3.98 -4.74 -11.59
C ILE A 100 -4.94 -5.30 -10.54
N SER A 101 -4.56 -5.23 -9.27
CA SER A 101 -5.47 -5.35 -8.13
C SER A 101 -5.13 -4.28 -7.11
N ILE A 102 -6.15 -3.71 -6.46
CA ILE A 102 -5.98 -2.81 -5.31
C ILE A 102 -6.88 -3.34 -4.20
N GLU A 103 -6.27 -3.84 -3.13
CA GLU A 103 -6.94 -4.47 -2.01
C GLU A 103 -6.62 -3.71 -0.72
N LEU A 104 -7.59 -3.62 0.19
CA LEU A 104 -7.48 -2.86 1.44
C LEU A 104 -7.63 -3.82 2.63
N TYR A 105 -6.67 -3.80 3.54
CA TYR A 105 -6.61 -4.64 4.73
C TYR A 105 -6.42 -3.79 5.98
N ALA A 106 -7.03 -4.20 7.10
CA ALA A 106 -6.70 -3.66 8.41
C ALA A 106 -5.89 -4.69 9.19
N PRO A 107 -4.85 -4.29 9.93
CA PRO A 107 -4.20 -5.20 10.87
C PRO A 107 -5.17 -5.55 11.99
N LEU A 108 -5.20 -6.82 12.38
CA LEU A 108 -5.91 -7.25 13.58
C LEU A 108 -5.10 -6.87 14.83
N PRO A 109 -5.76 -6.60 15.98
CA PRO A 109 -5.06 -6.41 17.24
C PRO A 109 -4.17 -7.60 17.63
N GLY A 110 -3.05 -7.31 18.27
CA GLY A 110 -2.04 -8.26 18.72
C GLY A 110 -0.81 -8.30 17.82
N GLY A 111 -0.14 -9.45 17.79
CA GLY A 111 1.10 -9.66 17.05
C GLY A 111 2.36 -9.32 17.86
N LEU A 112 3.50 -9.61 17.23
CA LEU A 112 4.82 -9.38 17.80
C LEU A 112 5.79 -8.95 16.72
N HIS A 113 6.84 -8.23 17.11
CA HIS A 113 7.99 -7.97 16.26
C HIS A 113 9.30 -8.03 17.05
N PHE A 114 10.40 -8.28 16.33
CA PHE A 114 11.75 -8.40 16.88
C PHE A 114 12.75 -7.88 15.85
N GLY A 115 13.62 -6.94 16.23
CA GLY A 115 14.67 -6.39 15.37
C GLY A 115 14.16 -5.51 14.23
N GLY A 116 12.86 -5.20 14.20
CA GLY A 116 12.18 -4.47 13.14
C GLY A 116 10.86 -5.13 12.77
N ARG A 117 10.20 -4.57 11.76
CA ARG A 117 8.90 -5.06 11.26
C ARG A 117 8.72 -4.69 9.80
N PHE A 118 7.78 -5.36 9.14
CA PHE A 118 7.45 -5.10 7.74
C PHE A 118 6.73 -3.76 7.55
N ALA A 119 5.77 -3.45 8.43
CA ALA A 119 5.07 -2.16 8.38
C ALA A 119 5.93 -1.03 8.98
N PRO A 120 5.74 0.23 8.55
CA PRO A 120 6.47 1.39 9.08
C PRO A 120 6.35 1.57 10.59
N ASP A 121 7.36 2.17 11.21
CA ASP A 121 7.39 2.39 12.66
C ASP A 121 6.31 3.34 13.18
N ALA A 122 5.75 4.17 12.32
CA ALA A 122 4.63 5.03 12.67
C ALA A 122 3.30 4.27 12.81
N LEU A 123 3.17 3.07 12.22
CA LEU A 123 1.95 2.26 12.30
C LEU A 123 1.73 1.77 13.74
N ARG A 124 0.56 2.07 14.30
CA ARG A 124 0.14 1.60 15.62
C ARG A 124 -0.90 0.49 15.45
N VAL A 125 -0.66 -0.65 16.10
CA VAL A 125 -1.58 -1.78 16.14
C VAL A 125 -1.80 -2.13 17.59
N ASP A 126 -3.06 -2.14 18.02
CA ASP A 126 -3.42 -2.40 19.42
C ASP A 126 -2.89 -3.76 19.87
N GLY A 127 -2.22 -3.82 21.02
CA GLY A 127 -1.71 -5.06 21.59
C GLY A 127 -0.49 -5.68 20.88
N MET A 128 0.10 -5.01 19.88
CA MET A 128 1.34 -5.46 19.25
C MET A 128 2.53 -5.26 20.20
N ARG A 129 3.37 -6.28 20.33
CA ARG A 129 4.48 -6.32 21.29
C ARG A 129 5.85 -6.27 20.62
N ASP A 130 6.74 -5.44 21.16
CA ASP A 130 8.15 -5.36 20.75
C ASP A 130 9.03 -6.22 21.67
N TYR A 131 9.61 -7.27 21.11
CA TYR A 131 10.51 -8.19 21.82
C TYR A 131 12.00 -7.86 21.59
N SER A 132 12.32 -6.78 20.89
CA SER A 132 13.70 -6.43 20.51
C SER A 132 14.63 -6.22 21.71
N ARG A 133 14.08 -5.92 22.89
CA ARG A 133 14.84 -5.75 24.14
C ARG A 133 14.97 -7.03 24.98
N GLU A 134 14.22 -8.07 24.64
CA GLU A 134 14.16 -9.32 25.43
C GLU A 134 15.09 -10.41 24.88
N VAL A 135 15.51 -10.32 23.62
CA VAL A 135 16.46 -11.26 23.03
C VAL A 135 17.87 -10.67 23.14
N PRO A 136 18.82 -11.34 23.80
CA PRO A 136 20.21 -10.92 23.83
C PRO A 136 20.76 -10.76 22.40
N ALA A 137 21.51 -9.69 22.15
CA ALA A 137 22.18 -9.50 20.87
C ALA A 137 23.05 -10.74 20.57
N VAL A 138 22.84 -11.37 19.42
CA VAL A 138 23.74 -12.42 18.94
C VAL A 138 25.11 -11.76 18.75
N PRO A 139 26.18 -12.18 19.45
CA PRO A 139 27.49 -11.61 19.23
C PRO A 139 27.87 -11.83 17.77
N ALA A 140 28.32 -10.77 17.11
CA ALA A 140 28.83 -10.87 15.74
C ALA A 140 29.95 -11.91 15.74
N ASN A 141 29.79 -12.99 14.97
CA ASN A 141 30.85 -13.97 14.77
C ASN A 141 32.09 -13.23 14.27
N ARG A 142 33.17 -13.29 15.05
CA ARG A 142 34.53 -12.93 14.61
C ARG A 142 35.08 -14.02 13.72
#